data_AF-A0A931YKD5-F1
#
_entry.id   AF-A0A931YKD5-F1
#
_cell.length_a   1.000
_cell.length_b   1.000
_cell.length_c   1.000
_cell.angle_alpha   90.00
_cell.angle_beta   90.00
_cell.angle_gamma   90.00
#
_symmetry.space_group_name_H-M   'P 1'
#
loop_
_entity.id
_entity.type
_entity.pdbx_description
1 polymer ?
#
loop_
_entity_poly.entity_id
_entity_poly.type
_entity_poly.pdbx_seq_one_letter_code
_entity_poly.pdbx_strand_id
1 'polypeptide(L)' 'MANFTARMERIRPPRWVHVRFPRGAMFGEPGNRAKQRAVLEAALRAGGAIAEPGGKAELPYRWEAPPVAWRGRQITEGP' A
#
# COMPACT_ATOMS: atom_id res chain seq x y z
N MET A 1 -9.66 -1.64 1.05
CA MET A 1 -8.53 -1.29 0.18
C MET A 1 -7.45 -0.62 1.00
N ALA A 2 -6.21 -0.65 0.54
CA ALA A 2 -5.07 0.13 1.04
C ALA A 2 -5.39 1.62 1.27
N ASN A 3 -4.43 2.39 1.80
CA ASN A 3 -4.52 3.84 2.02
C ASN A 3 -5.25 4.54 0.87
N PHE A 4 -6.55 4.82 1.06
CA PHE A 4 -7.38 5.40 0.03
C PHE A 4 -6.88 6.82 -0.25
N THR A 5 -6.36 7.08 -1.45
CA THR A 5 -5.69 8.35 -1.79
C THR A 5 -6.55 9.55 -1.39
N ALA A 6 -7.85 9.55 -1.73
CA ALA A 6 -8.77 10.64 -1.36
C ALA A 6 -8.94 10.82 0.16
N ARG A 7 -8.84 9.74 0.95
CA ARG A 7 -8.89 9.80 2.42
C ARG A 7 -7.58 10.34 2.98
N MET A 8 -6.45 9.93 2.42
CA MET A 8 -5.13 10.45 2.82
C MET A 8 -4.98 11.93 2.47
N GLU A 9 -5.53 12.37 1.34
CA GLU A 9 -5.59 13.79 0.96
C GLU A 9 -6.46 14.63 1.91
N ARG A 10 -7.49 14.03 2.50
CA ARG A 10 -8.32 14.68 3.53
C ARG A 10 -7.63 14.77 4.89
N ILE A 11 -7.02 13.68 5.36
CA ILE A 11 -6.37 13.67 6.70
C ILE A 11 -4.96 14.28 6.69
N ARG A 12 -4.34 14.41 5.50
CA ARG A 12 -3.03 15.03 5.26
C ARG A 12 -1.95 14.54 6.23
N PRO A 13 -1.61 13.23 6.20
CA PRO A 13 -0.53 12.73 7.03
C PRO A 13 0.79 13.41 6.61
N PRO A 14 1.74 13.65 7.54
CA PRO A 14 2.96 14.41 7.25
C PRO A 14 3.77 13.84 6.07
N ARG A 15 3.83 12.51 5.95
CA ARG A 15 4.45 11.78 4.83
C ARG A 15 3.73 10.46 4.69
N TRP A 16 3.51 10.00 3.46
CA TRP A 16 2.84 8.74 3.23
C TRP A 16 3.21 8.12 1.89
N VAL A 17 3.01 6.81 1.80
CA VAL A 17 3.17 6.06 0.56
C VAL A 17 1.87 5.34 0.21
N HIS A 18 1.64 5.17 -1.09
CA HIS A 18 0.51 4.45 -1.63
C HIS A 18 0.98 3.15 -2.29
N VAL A 19 0.30 2.06 -1.97
CA VAL A 19 0.45 0.73 -2.58
C VAL A 19 -0.92 0.22 -2.97
N ARG A 20 -1.02 -0.41 -4.14
CA ARG A 20 -2.28 -0.95 -4.67
C ARG A 20 -2.55 -2.37 -4.17
N PHE A 21 -2.70 -2.53 -2.85
CA PHE A 21 -2.95 -3.82 -2.19
C PHE A 21 -4.32 -3.87 -1.49
N PRO A 22 -4.81 -5.07 -1.14
CA PRO A 22 -5.95 -5.23 -0.24
C PRO A 22 -5.73 -4.55 1.12
N ARG A 23 -6.82 -4.18 1.80
CA ARG A 23 -6.72 -3.57 3.15
C ARG A 23 -6.08 -4.55 4.11
N GLY A 24 -5.20 -4.05 4.98
CA GLY A 24 -4.54 -4.89 5.99
C GLY A 24 -3.38 -5.72 5.44
N ALA A 25 -3.13 -5.67 4.13
CA ALA A 25 -2.02 -6.37 3.47
C ALA A 25 -1.03 -5.36 2.85
N MET A 26 -0.69 -4.30 3.58
CA MET A 26 0.10 -3.17 3.07
C MET A 26 1.53 -3.55 2.63
N PHE A 27 2.03 -4.71 3.04
CA PHE A 27 3.35 -5.20 2.64
C PHE A 27 3.29 -6.25 1.52
N GLY A 28 2.11 -6.67 1.07
CA GLY A 28 1.96 -7.67 0.00
C GLY A 28 1.43 -9.00 0.50
N GLU A 29 1.57 -10.05 -0.32
CA GLU A 29 0.88 -11.32 -0.12
C GLU A 29 1.41 -12.09 1.09
N PRO A 30 0.57 -12.89 1.78
CA PRO A 30 1.03 -13.84 2.77
C PRO A 30 2.09 -14.78 2.20
N GLY A 31 3.17 -15.02 2.96
CA GLY A 31 4.26 -15.89 2.54
C GLY A 31 5.28 -15.27 1.57
N ASN A 32 4.94 -14.16 0.89
CA ASN A 32 5.87 -13.48 -0.02
C ASN A 32 6.84 -12.54 0.72
N ARG A 33 7.76 -13.13 1.49
CA ARG A 33 8.73 -12.39 2.33
C ARG A 33 9.58 -11.41 1.53
N ALA A 34 9.94 -11.76 0.30
CA ALA A 34 10.73 -10.91 -0.59
C ALA A 34 9.99 -9.62 -0.94
N LYS A 35 8.72 -9.72 -1.36
CA LYS A 35 7.89 -8.53 -1.66
C LYS A 35 7.63 -7.70 -0.40
N GLN A 36 7.31 -8.35 0.72
CA GLN A 36 7.10 -7.67 2.01
C GLN A 36 8.29 -6.83 2.43
N ARG A 37 9.50 -7.39 2.32
CA ARG A 37 10.73 -6.67 2.59
C ARG A 37 10.93 -5.51 1.60
N ALA A 38 10.76 -5.75 0.31
CA ALA A 38 10.95 -4.73 -0.72
C ALA A 38 10.00 -3.53 -0.54
N VAL A 39 8.74 -3.78 -0.18
CA VAL A 39 7.74 -2.73 0.09
C VAL A 39 8.14 -1.93 1.33
N LEU A 40 8.54 -2.60 2.42
CA LEU A 40 8.96 -1.94 3.65
C LEU A 40 10.19 -1.04 3.42
N GLU A 41 11.22 -1.56 2.75
CA GLU A 41 12.44 -0.79 2.44
C GLU A 41 12.13 0.42 1.54
N ALA A 42 11.26 0.24 0.54
CA ALA A 42 10.84 1.35 -0.33
C ALA A 42 10.05 2.41 0.44
N ALA A 43 9.19 2.02 1.39
CA ALA A 43 8.48 2.95 2.25
C ALA A 43 9.43 3.75 3.15
N LEU A 44 10.44 3.10 3.74
CA LEU A 44 11.47 3.78 4.54
C LEU A 44 12.32 4.74 3.70
N ARG A 45 12.74 4.32 2.50
CA ARG A 45 13.45 5.19 1.55
C ARG A 45 12.61 6.41 1.16
N ALA A 46 11.32 6.22 0.87
CA ALA A 46 10.41 7.32 0.60
C ALA A 46 10.27 8.27 1.79
N GLY A 47 10.21 7.72 3.02
CA GLY A 47 10.21 8.53 4.25
C GLY A 47 11.40 9.48 4.35
N GLY A 48 12.59 9.04 3.96
CA GLY A 48 13.80 9.88 3.90
C GLY A 48 13.86 10.84 2.71
N ALA A 49 13.20 10.51 1.60
CA ALA A 49 13.21 11.32 0.37
C ALA A 49 12.13 12.39 0.30
N ILE A 50 10.98 12.19 0.96
CA ILE A 50 9.89 13.17 0.98
C ILE A 50 10.28 14.33 1.89
N ALA A 51 10.63 15.47 1.28
CA ALA A 51 11.04 16.70 1.97
C ALA A 51 9.85 17.61 2.35
N GLU A 52 8.77 17.55 1.58
CA GLU A 52 7.60 18.42 1.76
C GLU A 52 6.55 17.79 2.70
N PRO A 53 6.01 18.54 3.68
CA PRO A 53 4.86 18.10 4.47
C PRO A 53 3.66 17.74 3.59
N GLY A 54 3.04 16.60 3.86
CA GLY A 54 1.94 16.06 3.06
C GLY A 54 2.39 15.33 1.78
N GLY A 55 3.69 15.30 1.49
CA GLY A 55 4.24 14.64 0.33
C GLY A 55 3.93 13.15 0.29
N LYS A 56 3.74 12.64 -0.95
CA LYS A 56 3.34 11.26 -1.22
C LYS A 56 4.23 10.61 -2.26
N ALA A 57 4.44 9.31 -2.13
CA ALA A 57 5.04 8.48 -3.18
C ALA A 57 4.16 7.28 -3.50
N GLU A 58 3.99 6.99 -4.78
CA GLU A 58 3.36 5.74 -5.23
C GLU A 58 4.45 4.68 -5.42
N LEU A 59 4.27 3.53 -4.79
CA LEU A 59 5.21 2.42 -4.93
C LEU A 59 4.77 1.50 -6.08
N PRO A 60 5.71 1.01 -6.91
CA PRO A 60 5.39 0.30 -8.16
C PRO A 60 4.98 -1.17 -7.96
N TYR A 61 4.52 -1.56 -6.78
CA TYR A 61 4.20 -2.94 -6.47
C TYR A 61 2.74 -3.28 -6.80
N ARG A 62 2.53 -4.49 -7.33
CA ARG A 62 1.22 -5.04 -7.65
C ARG A 62 0.93 -6.30 -6.84
N TRP A 63 -0.36 -6.48 -6.55
CA TRP A 63 -0.86 -7.73 -5.99
C TRP A 63 -0.91 -8.78 -7.10
N GLU A 64 -0.20 -9.88 -6.91
CA GLU A 64 -0.04 -10.94 -7.92
C GLU A 64 -0.71 -12.24 -7.50
N ALA A 65 -1.02 -12.42 -6.21
CA ALA A 65 -1.77 -13.59 -5.78
C ALA A 65 -3.22 -13.55 -6.29
N PRO A 66 -3.84 -14.73 -6.46
CA PRO A 66 -5.27 -14.82 -6.66
C PRO A 66 -6.02 -13.98 -5.63
N PRO A 67 -7.15 -13.35 -6.01
CA PRO A 67 -7.91 -12.53 -5.10
C PRO A 67 -8.30 -13.34 -3.87
N VAL A 68 -7.87 -12.88 -2.70
CA VAL A 68 -8.21 -13.52 -1.43
C VAL A 68 -9.72 -13.36 -1.22
N ALA A 69 -10.42 -14.48 -1.04
CA ALA A 69 -11.83 -14.46 -0.71
C ALA A 69 -12.00 -14.12 0.77
N TRP A 70 -12.76 -13.08 1.08
CA TRP A 70 -13.17 -12.79 2.46
C TRP A 70 -14.63 -13.19 2.63
N ARG A 71 -14.91 -14.14 3.54
CA ARG A 71 -16.25 -14.74 3.74
C ARG A 71 -16.91 -15.19 2.42
N GLY A 72 -16.13 -15.83 1.53
CA GLY A 72 -16.62 -16.31 0.23
C GLY A 72 -16.82 -15.23 -0.84
N ARG A 73 -16.54 -13.95 -0.56
CA ARG A 73 -16.53 -12.88 -1.57
C ARG A 73 -15.12 -12.61 -2.07
N GLN A 74 -14.93 -12.71 -3.38
CA GLN A 74 -13.70 -12.37 -4.05
C GLN A 74 -13.50 -10.85 -3.99
N ILE A 75 -12.35 -10.41 -3.45
CA ILE A 75 -11.99 -8.99 -3.44
C ILE A 75 -11.31 -8.70 -4.78
N THR A 76 -12.10 -8.49 -5.83
CA THR A 76 -11.59 -8.33 -7.21
C THR A 76 -11.01 -6.95 -7.44
N GLU A 77 -11.72 -5.92 -7.00
CA GLU A 77 -11.31 -4.54 -6.95
C GLU A 77 -12.07 -3.92 -5.78
N GLY A 78 -11.65 -2.77 -5.28
CA GLY A 78 -12.54 -2.01 -4.41
C GLY A 78 -12.89 -0.66 -5.03
N PRO A 79 -13.87 0.06 -4.48
CA PRO A 79 -14.44 1.27 -5.07
C PRO A 79 -13.42 2.35 -5.43
#